data_AF-A0A958IPX3-F1
#
_entry.id   AF-A0A958IPX3-F1
#
_cell.length_a   1.000
_cell.length_b   1.000
_cell.length_c   1.000
_cell.angle_alpha   90.00
_cell.angle_beta   90.00
_cell.angle_gamma   90.00
#
_symmetry.space_group_name_H-M   'P 1'
#
loop_
_entity.id
_entity.type
_entity.pdbx_description
1 polymer ?
#
loop_
_entity_poly.entity_id
_entity_poly.type
_entity_poly.pdbx_seq_one_letter_code
_entity_poly.pdbx_strand_id
1 'polypeptide(L)'
;MAGKLYALLVGISDYRPDIGKLSGCVNDVNQFEKYLEDNFKKETRRILTLRDSEATYANIITSFRTHFKDVTKDDVVVFKYAGHGAQWKSAKAFYEYFPDGMDEGLVCYDSRQEGGVFPYDLADKELA
;
A
#
# COMPACT_ATOMS: atom_id res chain seq x y z
N MET A 1 -1.91 17.83 -22.96
CA MET A 1 -0.55 17.79 -22.36
C MET A 1 -0.16 16.33 -22.22
N ALA A 2 1.13 15.98 -22.24
CA ALA A 2 1.52 14.61 -21.91
C ALA A 2 1.26 14.36 -20.42
N GLY A 3 0.71 13.20 -20.09
CA GLY A 3 0.45 12.79 -18.71
C GLY A 3 1.72 12.65 -17.86
N LYS A 4 1.55 12.68 -16.55
CA LYS A 4 2.57 12.42 -15.53
C LYS A 4 2.38 11.03 -14.94
N LEU A 5 3.46 10.50 -14.38
CA LEU A 5 3.47 9.30 -13.55
C LEU A 5 3.35 9.69 -12.07
N TYR A 6 2.37 9.15 -11.37
CA TYR A 6 2.26 9.22 -9.92
C TYR A 6 2.47 7.82 -9.33
N ALA A 7 3.44 7.66 -8.45
CA ALA A 7 3.74 6.38 -7.81
C ALA A 7 3.67 6.50 -6.29
N LEU A 8 2.89 5.63 -5.65
CA LEU A 8 2.93 5.37 -4.21
C LEU A 8 3.52 3.98 -4.00
N LEU A 9 4.69 3.92 -3.36
CA LEU A 9 5.45 2.70 -3.13
C LEU A 9 5.48 2.42 -1.62
N VAL A 10 5.09 1.21 -1.21
CA VAL A 10 4.98 0.84 0.20
C VAL A 10 5.73 -0.46 0.42
N GLY A 11 6.77 -0.45 1.25
CA GLY A 11 7.61 -1.61 1.52
C GLY A 11 7.77 -1.83 3.02
N ILE A 12 7.35 -3.00 3.51
CA ILE A 12 7.38 -3.32 4.94
C ILE A 12 8.12 -4.64 5.14
N SER A 13 9.27 -4.56 5.80
CA SER A 13 10.12 -5.69 6.16
C SER A 13 10.13 -5.89 7.68
N ASP A 14 10.21 -4.80 8.45
CA ASP A 14 10.43 -4.80 9.89
C ASP A 14 9.13 -4.96 10.71
N TYR A 15 8.37 -5.99 10.40
CA TYR A 15 7.16 -6.32 11.16
C TYR A 15 7.46 -6.73 12.61
N ARG A 16 6.47 -6.54 13.49
CA ARG A 16 6.50 -7.03 14.86
C ARG A 16 6.69 -8.56 14.91
N PRO A 17 7.30 -9.11 15.98
CA PRO A 17 7.60 -10.54 16.07
C PRO A 17 6.40 -11.48 15.90
N ASP A 18 5.20 -11.06 16.31
CA ASP A 18 3.96 -11.85 16.19
C ASP A 18 3.40 -11.92 14.76
N ILE A 19 3.79 -10.99 13.89
CA ILE A 19 3.45 -11.01 12.45
C ILE A 19 4.55 -11.74 11.66
N GLY A 20 5.81 -11.56 12.07
CA GLY A 20 6.98 -12.16 11.44
C GLY A 20 7.62 -11.25 10.40
N LYS A 21 8.93 -10.99 10.55
CA LYS A 21 9.69 -10.11 9.66
C LYS A 21 9.86 -10.69 8.27
N LEU A 22 9.96 -9.81 7.28
CA LEU A 22 10.37 -10.10 5.91
C LEU A 22 11.73 -9.43 5.64
N SER A 23 12.45 -9.87 4.61
CA SER A 23 13.81 -9.36 4.32
C SER A 23 13.93 -8.60 2.99
N GLY A 24 12.93 -8.70 2.10
CA GLY A 24 13.02 -8.17 0.73
C GLY A 24 12.22 -6.90 0.45
N CYS A 25 11.18 -6.61 1.22
CA CYS A 25 10.13 -5.68 0.82
C CYS A 25 10.61 -4.23 0.66
N VAL A 26 11.42 -3.74 1.59
CA VAL A 26 12.05 -2.41 1.46
C VAL A 26 12.99 -2.35 0.26
N ASN A 27 13.74 -3.43 0.00
CA ASN A 27 14.60 -3.51 -1.18
C ASN A 27 13.79 -3.53 -2.48
N ASP A 28 12.62 -4.19 -2.50
CA ASP A 28 11.74 -4.23 -3.67
C ASP A 28 11.21 -2.84 -4.05
N VAL A 29 10.83 -2.02 -3.06
CA VAL A 29 10.38 -0.64 -3.34
C VAL A 29 11.53 0.29 -3.69
N ASN A 30 12.72 0.10 -3.09
CA ASN A 30 13.92 0.88 -3.46
C ASN A 30 14.35 0.62 -4.91
N GLN A 31 14.36 -0.64 -5.34
CA GLN A 31 14.69 -0.99 -6.72
C GLN A 31 13.65 -0.46 -7.70
N PHE A 32 12.37 -0.50 -7.33
CA PHE A 32 11.30 0.01 -8.18
C PHE A 32 11.31 1.53 -8.26
N GLU A 33 11.54 2.22 -7.14
CA GLU A 33 11.76 3.67 -7.12
C GLU A 33 12.90 4.04 -8.08
N LYS A 34 14.07 3.41 -7.92
CA LYS A 34 15.21 3.63 -8.81
C LYS A 34 14.87 3.38 -10.29
N TYR A 35 14.16 2.30 -10.59
CA TYR A 35 13.70 2.01 -11.95
C TYR A 35 12.84 3.15 -12.50
N LEU A 36 11.89 3.68 -11.73
CA LEU A 36 11.07 4.82 -12.16
C LEU A 36 11.91 6.09 -12.35
N GLU A 37 12.92 6.31 -11.50
CA GLU A 37 13.80 7.46 -11.61
C GLU A 37 14.69 7.43 -12.86
N ASP A 38 15.19 6.24 -13.20
CA ASP A 38 16.07 6.01 -14.34
C ASP A 38 15.31 6.07 -15.68
N ASN A 39 14.01 5.72 -15.70
CA ASN A 39 13.22 5.58 -16.93
C ASN A 39 12.24 6.74 -17.21
N PHE A 40 11.92 7.57 -16.21
CA PHE A 40 10.99 8.68 -16.37
C PHE A 40 11.63 10.00 -15.95
N LYS A 41 11.37 11.07 -16.70
CA LYS A 41 11.94 12.38 -16.39
C LYS A 41 11.40 12.94 -15.08
N LYS A 42 12.22 13.70 -14.34
CA LYS A 42 11.89 14.21 -13.00
C LYS A 42 10.63 15.10 -13.02
N GLU A 43 10.46 15.90 -14.06
CA GLU A 43 9.33 16.80 -14.25
C GLU A 43 8.01 16.07 -14.49
N THR A 44 8.06 14.86 -15.06
CA THR A 44 6.90 14.04 -15.43
C THR A 44 6.63 12.91 -14.45
N ARG A 45 7.35 12.81 -13.33
CA ARG A 45 7.12 11.80 -12.29
C ARG A 45 6.89 12.42 -10.92
N ARG A 46 6.08 11.77 -10.09
CA ARG A 46 5.83 12.08 -8.68
C ARG A 46 5.88 10.77 -7.93
N ILE A 47 6.93 10.55 -7.13
CA ILE A 47 7.14 9.29 -6.39
C ILE A 47 7.05 9.62 -4.91
N LEU A 48 6.24 8.84 -4.19
CA LEU A 48 6.14 8.83 -2.74
C LEU A 48 6.39 7.41 -2.27
N THR A 49 7.32 7.23 -1.34
CA THR A 49 7.71 5.90 -0.85
C THR A 49 7.60 5.86 0.67
N LEU A 50 6.88 4.87 1.21
CA LEU A 50 6.75 4.58 2.64
C LEU A 50 7.50 3.28 2.97
N ARG A 51 8.39 3.31 3.96
CA ARG A 51 9.20 2.16 4.37
C ARG A 51 8.99 1.82 5.84
N ASP A 52 8.81 0.54 6.13
CA ASP A 52 8.71 0.00 7.50
C ASP A 52 7.78 0.85 8.38
N SER A 53 8.33 1.53 9.39
CA SER A 53 7.58 2.33 10.37
C SER A 53 6.83 3.52 9.78
N GLU A 54 7.14 3.94 8.56
CA GLU A 54 6.38 4.96 7.83
C GLU A 54 5.07 4.41 7.26
N ALA A 55 5.02 3.10 6.99
CA ALA A 55 3.90 2.41 6.33
C ALA A 55 2.82 1.99 7.35
N THR A 56 2.40 2.94 8.18
CA THR A 56 1.24 2.77 9.07
C THR A 56 -0.04 2.82 8.25
N TYR A 57 -1.12 2.23 8.78
CA TYR A 57 -2.44 2.27 8.16
C TYR A 57 -2.85 3.73 7.83
N ALA A 58 -2.69 4.63 8.79
CA ALA A 58 -3.07 6.04 8.64
C ALA A 58 -2.23 6.76 7.56
N ASN A 59 -0.93 6.47 7.50
CA ASN A 59 -0.04 7.07 6.52
C ASN A 59 -0.31 6.56 5.12
N ILE A 60 -0.62 5.28 4.94
CA ILE A 60 -0.98 4.72 3.63
C ILE A 60 -2.26 5.40 3.12
N ILE A 61 -3.32 5.46 3.92
CA ILE A 61 -4.58 6.12 3.55
C ILE A 61 -4.38 7.60 3.24
N THR A 62 -3.65 8.31 4.09
CA THR A 62 -3.37 9.74 3.89
C THR A 62 -2.56 9.96 2.61
N SER A 63 -1.58 9.10 2.35
CA SER A 63 -0.76 9.15 1.13
C SER A 63 -1.60 8.92 -0.12
N PHE A 64 -2.49 7.92 -0.12
CA PHE A 64 -3.44 7.72 -1.21
C PHE A 64 -4.25 8.99 -1.50
N ARG A 65 -4.90 9.53 -0.47
CA ARG A 65 -5.80 10.69 -0.60
C ARG A 65 -5.09 11.96 -1.02
N THR A 66 -3.84 12.16 -0.58
CA THR A 66 -3.11 13.42 -0.82
C THR A 66 -2.21 13.38 -2.04
N HIS A 67 -1.58 12.23 -2.32
CA HIS A 67 -0.67 12.06 -3.45
C HIS A 67 -1.40 11.97 -4.79
N PHE A 68 -2.57 11.33 -4.81
CA PHE A 68 -3.36 11.14 -6.02
C PHE A 68 -4.48 12.17 -6.22
N LYS A 69 -4.60 13.19 -5.35
CA LYS A 69 -5.70 14.16 -5.37
C LYS A 69 -5.82 14.96 -6.68
N ASP A 70 -4.69 15.21 -7.35
CA ASP A 70 -4.61 16.05 -8.56
C ASP A 70 -4.40 15.22 -9.84
N VAL A 71 -4.57 13.89 -9.77
CA VAL A 71 -4.45 12.99 -10.92
C VAL A 71 -5.57 13.27 -11.92
N THR A 72 -5.22 13.29 -13.20
CA THR A 72 -6.14 13.47 -14.32
C THR A 72 -6.23 12.21 -15.17
N LYS A 73 -7.20 12.17 -16.09
CA LYS A 73 -7.41 11.05 -17.02
C LYS A 73 -6.22 10.72 -17.94
N ASP A 74 -5.29 11.68 -18.09
CA ASP A 74 -4.12 11.52 -18.97
C ASP A 74 -2.90 10.99 -18.19
N ASP A 75 -2.96 10.99 -16.85
CA ASP A 75 -1.87 10.55 -15.97
C ASP A 75 -1.87 9.03 -15.75
N VAL A 76 -0.72 8.49 -15.34
CA VAL A 76 -0.55 7.08 -14.96
C VAL A 76 -0.35 7.00 -13.45
N VAL A 77 -1.15 6.17 -12.79
CA VAL A 77 -1.01 5.89 -11.35
C VAL A 77 -0.40 4.51 -11.15
N VAL A 78 0.60 4.44 -10.27
CA VAL A 78 1.22 3.21 -9.81
C VAL A 78 1.07 3.13 -8.30
N PHE A 79 0.48 2.05 -7.83
CA PHE A 79 0.54 1.64 -6.44
C PHE A 79 1.32 0.33 -6.36
N LYS A 80 2.42 0.31 -5.62
CA LYS A 80 3.21 -0.90 -5.36
C LYS A 80 3.24 -1.13 -3.86
N TYR A 81 2.76 -2.29 -3.44
CA TYR A 81 2.89 -2.77 -2.08
C TYR A 81 3.79 -4.01 -2.05
N ALA A 82 4.74 -4.04 -1.12
CA ALA A 82 5.56 -5.20 -0.79
C ALA A 82 5.50 -5.40 0.72
N GLY A 83 4.93 -6.52 1.17
CA GLY A 83 4.70 -6.81 2.58
C GLY A 83 3.81 -8.04 2.73
N HIS A 84 3.35 -8.30 3.95
CA HIS A 84 2.38 -9.36 4.22
C HIS A 84 1.00 -9.00 3.69
N GLY A 85 0.31 -10.02 3.15
CA GLY A 85 -1.12 -10.00 2.88
C GLY A 85 -1.88 -10.78 3.95
N ALA A 86 -3.18 -10.56 4.02
CA ALA A 86 -4.08 -11.19 4.97
C ALA A 86 -5.37 -11.64 4.30
N GLN A 87 -5.97 -12.67 4.87
CA GLN A 87 -7.34 -13.07 4.56
C GLN A 87 -8.11 -13.33 5.87
N TRP A 88 -9.39 -12.98 5.90
CA TRP A 88 -10.30 -13.29 7.01
C TRP A 88 -11.69 -13.61 6.48
N LYS A 89 -12.54 -14.20 7.32
CA LYS A 89 -13.91 -14.55 6.91
C LYS A 89 -14.71 -13.27 6.65
N SER A 90 -15.34 -13.18 5.48
CA SER A 90 -16.24 -12.08 5.17
C SER A 90 -17.42 -12.04 6.14
N ALA A 91 -17.95 -10.85 6.38
CA ALA A 91 -19.24 -10.74 7.05
C ALA A 91 -20.34 -11.34 6.17
N LYS A 92 -21.40 -11.90 6.79
CA LYS A 92 -22.52 -12.53 6.05
C LYS A 92 -23.13 -11.62 4.98
N ALA A 93 -23.14 -10.32 5.22
CA ALA A 93 -23.65 -9.31 4.28
C ALA A 93 -22.84 -9.22 2.98
N PHE A 94 -21.62 -9.76 2.94
CA PHE A 94 -20.74 -9.71 1.78
C PHE A 94 -20.56 -11.06 1.06
N TYR A 95 -21.21 -12.14 1.52
CA TYR A 95 -21.05 -13.47 0.92
C TYR A 95 -21.45 -13.55 -0.55
N GLU A 96 -22.40 -12.73 -1.00
CA GLU A 96 -22.77 -12.69 -2.42
C GLU A 96 -21.66 -12.13 -3.33
N TYR A 97 -20.76 -11.31 -2.77
CA TYR A 97 -19.66 -10.68 -3.50
C TYR A 97 -18.35 -11.48 -3.42
N PHE A 98 -18.21 -12.35 -2.40
CA PHE A 98 -17.02 -13.18 -2.16
C PHE A 98 -17.43 -14.66 -2.08
N PRO A 99 -17.46 -15.39 -3.21
CA PRO A 99 -17.95 -16.77 -3.27
C PRO A 99 -17.15 -17.77 -2.44
N ASP A 100 -15.88 -17.47 -2.12
CA ASP A 100 -15.04 -18.24 -1.21
C ASP A 100 -15.26 -17.86 0.28
N GLY A 101 -16.03 -16.80 0.54
CA GLY A 101 -16.36 -16.30 1.86
C GLY A 101 -15.20 -15.60 2.57
N MET A 102 -14.19 -15.13 1.82
CA MET A 102 -12.99 -14.52 2.37
C MET A 102 -12.83 -13.06 1.91
N ASP A 103 -12.51 -12.18 2.85
CA ASP A 103 -12.02 -10.84 2.58
C ASP A 103 -10.49 -10.86 2.54
N GLU A 104 -9.91 -9.92 1.81
CA GLU A 104 -8.46 -9.76 1.66
C GLU A 104 -8.00 -8.39 2.16
N GLY A 105 -6.73 -8.31 2.57
CA GLY A 105 -6.15 -7.05 3.00
C GLY A 105 -4.62 -7.06 3.05
N LEU A 106 -4.08 -5.88 3.30
CA LEU A 106 -2.66 -5.60 3.45
C LEU A 106 -2.34 -5.42 4.93
N VAL A 107 -1.28 -6.08 5.40
CA VAL A 107 -0.82 -5.92 6.79
C VAL A 107 0.09 -4.70 6.89
N CYS A 108 -0.40 -3.61 7.47
CA CYS A 108 0.39 -2.40 7.71
C CYS A 108 1.40 -2.61 8.84
N TYR A 109 2.33 -1.67 9.00
CA TYR A 109 3.35 -1.75 10.04
C TYR A 109 2.75 -1.81 11.47
N ASP A 110 1.66 -1.07 11.70
CA ASP A 110 0.95 -0.96 12.98
C ASP A 110 -0.31 -1.84 13.06
N SER A 111 -0.56 -2.70 12.06
CA SER A 111 -1.68 -3.63 12.08
C SER A 111 -1.58 -4.60 13.26
N ARG A 112 -2.75 -5.03 13.76
CA ARG A 112 -2.87 -6.04 14.83
C ARG A 112 -2.17 -5.66 16.13
N GLN A 113 -1.95 -4.37 16.37
CA GLN A 113 -1.42 -3.89 17.64
C GLN A 113 -2.56 -3.72 18.64
N GLU A 114 -2.49 -4.46 19.75
CA GLU A 114 -3.44 -4.33 20.85
C GLU A 114 -3.35 -2.92 21.45
N GLY A 115 -4.50 -2.26 21.60
CA GLY A 115 -4.58 -0.86 22.03
C GLY A 115 -4.05 0.16 21.01
N GLY A 116 -3.68 -0.29 19.79
CA GLY A 116 -3.32 0.58 18.68
C GLY A 116 -4.50 1.40 18.16
N VAL A 117 -4.22 2.53 17.52
CA VAL A 117 -5.24 3.41 16.92
C VAL A 117 -6.03 2.67 15.83
N PHE A 118 -5.35 1.79 15.08
CA PHE A 118 -5.92 0.96 14.02
C PHE A 118 -5.51 -0.52 14.22
N PRO A 119 -6.31 -1.32 14.95
CA PRO A 119 -5.95 -2.71 15.24
C PRO A 119 -6.16 -3.65 14.04
N TYR A 120 -6.68 -3.14 12.92
CA TYR A 120 -7.07 -3.93 11.75
C TYR A 120 -6.00 -3.90 10.64
N ASP A 121 -6.04 -4.91 9.77
CA ASP A 121 -5.35 -4.87 8.49
C ASP A 121 -6.08 -3.88 7.56
N LEU A 122 -5.38 -3.33 6.57
CA LEU A 122 -5.99 -2.46 5.56
C LEU A 122 -6.76 -3.32 4.57
N ALA A 123 -8.08 -3.24 4.58
CA ALA A 123 -8.90 -4.03 3.67
C ALA A 123 -8.78 -3.51 2.23
N ASP A 124 -8.76 -4.44 1.28
CA ASP A 124 -8.71 -4.14 -0.15
C ASP A 124 -9.81 -3.16 -0.59
N LYS A 125 -11.00 -3.28 0.00
CA LYS A 125 -12.17 -2.40 -0.21
C LYS A 125 -11.92 -0.95 0.19
N GLU A 126 -10.94 -0.69 1.07
CA GLU A 126 -10.57 0.66 1.49
C GLU A 126 -9.65 1.35 0.48
N LEU A 127 -9.14 0.61 -0.51
CA LEU A 127 -8.36 1.11 -1.62
C LEU A 127 -9.22 1.46 -2.86
N ALA A 128 -10.51 1.08 -2.86
CA ALA A 128 -11.44 1.21 -3.98
C ALA A 128 -12.22 2.54 -3.99
#